data_AF-F2I407-F1
#
_entry.id   AF-F2I407-F1
#
_cell.length_a   1.000
_cell.length_b   1.000
_cell.length_c   1.000
_cell.angle_alpha   90.00
_cell.angle_beta   90.00
_cell.angle_gamma   90.00
#
_symmetry.space_group_name_H-M   'P 1'
#
loop_
_entity.id
_entity.type
_entity.pdbx_description
1 polymer ?
#
loop_
_entity_poly.entity_id
_entity_poly.type
_entity_poly.pdbx_seq_one_letter_code
_entity_poly.pdbx_strand_id
1 'polypeptide(L)'
;MFFFLKILFAAIVIAFASWLSGKKPELSGFLIALPLASLMALIFSYLEHKNPETSITFAKSILVGVPVSYLFFLPFFFAKSLGMNFWLIYSIGIGLLIVGFFAHKYIVSLF
;
A
#
# COMPACT_ATOMS: atom_id res chain seq x y z
N MET A 1 -12.70 -21.87 -2.87
CA MET A 1 -12.67 -21.71 -1.39
C MET A 1 -11.67 -20.65 -0.94
N PHE A 2 -10.42 -20.66 -1.41
CA PHE A 2 -9.39 -19.66 -0.99
C PHE A 2 -9.73 -18.19 -1.35
N PHE A 3 -10.46 -17.92 -2.43
CA PHE A 3 -10.78 -16.55 -2.84
C PHE A 3 -11.60 -15.77 -1.81
N PHE A 4 -12.69 -16.36 -1.29
CA PHE A 4 -13.53 -15.72 -0.27
C PHE A 4 -12.78 -15.50 1.05
N LEU A 5 -11.89 -16.43 1.43
CA LEU A 5 -11.08 -16.30 2.63
C LEU A 5 -10.10 -15.10 2.52
N LYS A 6 -9.52 -14.87 1.33
CA LYS A 6 -8.68 -13.68 1.06
C LYS A 6 -9.44 -12.39 1.29
N ILE A 7 -10.66 -12.31 0.75
CA ILE A 7 -11.54 -11.14 0.88
C ILE A 7 -11.90 -10.91 2.34
N LEU A 8 -12.35 -11.96 3.04
CA LEU A 8 -12.77 -11.85 4.44
C LEU A 8 -11.62 -11.35 5.32
N PHE A 9 -10.42 -11.91 5.16
CA PHE A 9 -9.27 -11.49 5.95
C PHE A 9 -8.88 -10.04 5.66
N ALA A 10 -8.83 -9.64 4.39
CA ALA A 10 -8.54 -8.24 4.03
C ALA A 10 -9.59 -7.27 4.60
N ALA A 11 -10.87 -7.63 4.51
CA ALA A 11 -11.96 -6.82 5.06
C ALA A 11 -11.87 -6.68 6.59
N ILE A 12 -11.55 -7.76 7.32
CA ILE A 12 -11.36 -7.72 8.77
C ILE A 12 -10.21 -6.80 9.15
N VAL A 13 -9.06 -6.91 8.47
CA VAL A 13 -7.88 -6.07 8.73
C VAL A 13 -8.22 -4.58 8.53
N ILE A 14 -8.85 -4.24 7.41
CA ILE A 14 -9.24 -2.86 7.10
C ILE A 14 -10.25 -2.32 8.11
N ALA A 15 -11.31 -3.09 8.40
CA ALA A 15 -12.34 -2.70 9.35
C ALA A 15 -11.77 -2.50 10.76
N PHE A 16 -10.91 -3.43 11.21
CA PHE A 16 -10.25 -3.34 12.52
C PHE A 16 -9.33 -2.13 12.61
N ALA A 17 -8.48 -1.90 11.61
CA ALA A 17 -7.58 -0.76 11.61
C ALA A 17 -8.35 0.57 11.54
N SER A 18 -9.41 0.65 10.72
CA SER A 18 -10.25 1.85 10.62
C SER A 18 -11.00 2.16 11.92
N TRP A 19 -11.44 1.15 12.66
CA TRP A 19 -12.01 1.34 13.99
C TRP A 19 -10.95 1.76 15.01
N LEU A 20 -9.78 1.13 14.95
CA LEU A 20 -8.67 1.40 15.86
C LEU A 20 -8.10 2.81 15.66
N SER A 21 -8.18 3.39 14.46
CA SER A 21 -7.68 4.74 14.18
C SER A 21 -8.37 5.81 15.03
N GLY A 22 -9.63 5.62 15.40
CA GLY A 22 -10.35 6.53 16.30
C GLY A 22 -9.91 6.43 17.77
N LYS A 23 -9.17 5.39 18.14
CA LYS A 23 -8.74 5.12 19.54
C LYS A 23 -7.23 5.23 19.74
N LYS A 24 -6.46 4.64 18.82
CA LYS A 24 -4.99 4.58 18.81
C LYS A 24 -4.48 4.79 17.37
N PRO A 25 -4.49 6.04 16.87
CA PRO A 25 -4.09 6.36 15.50
C PRO A 25 -2.71 5.82 15.11
N GLU A 26 -1.73 5.90 16.01
CA GLU A 26 -0.36 5.47 15.75
C GLU A 26 -0.28 3.95 15.52
N LEU A 27 -0.99 3.18 16.35
CA LEU A 27 -1.04 1.73 16.22
C LEU A 27 -1.83 1.30 14.98
N SER A 28 -2.93 2.00 14.66
CA SER A 28 -3.69 1.76 13.43
C SER A 28 -2.85 2.04 12.19
N GLY A 29 -2.12 3.16 12.17
CA GLY A 29 -1.19 3.52 11.09
C GLY A 29 -0.10 2.47 10.91
N PHE A 30 0.50 1.99 12.01
CA PHE A 30 1.48 0.90 11.96
C PHE A 30 0.89 -0.39 11.37
N LEU A 31 -0.32 -0.79 11.79
CA LEU A 31 -0.98 -1.99 11.27
C LEU A 31 -1.29 -1.90 9.77
N ILE A 32 -1.73 -0.74 9.28
CA ILE A 32 -1.97 -0.51 7.85
C ILE A 32 -0.66 -0.45 7.06
N ALA A 33 0.41 0.07 7.66
CA ALA A 33 1.72 0.14 7.01
C ALA A 33 2.38 -1.24 6.85
N LEU A 34 1.97 -2.24 7.64
CA LEU A 34 2.42 -3.62 7.42
C LEU A 34 1.97 -4.07 6.02
N PRO A 35 2.84 -4.77 5.27
CA PRO A 35 2.53 -5.21 3.91
C PRO A 35 1.62 -6.46 3.92
N LEU A 36 0.51 -6.43 4.66
CA LEU A 36 -0.38 -7.57 4.90
C LEU A 36 -0.95 -8.12 3.59
N ALA A 37 -1.36 -7.25 2.67
CA ALA A 37 -1.81 -7.65 1.34
C ALA A 37 -0.69 -8.34 0.55
N SER A 38 0.54 -7.82 0.60
CA SER A 38 1.71 -8.41 -0.06
C SER A 38 2.09 -9.76 0.53
N LEU A 39 2.07 -9.90 1.86
CA LEU A 39 2.34 -11.17 2.55
C LEU A 39 1.35 -12.25 2.09
N MET A 40 0.06 -11.91 2.07
CA MET A 40 -0.97 -12.82 1.57
C MET A 40 -0.77 -13.14 0.09
N ALA A 41 -0.54 -12.14 -0.75
CA ALA A 41 -0.40 -12.31 -2.19
C ALA A 41 0.81 -13.19 -2.54
N LEU A 42 1.94 -13.04 -1.83
CA LEU A 42 3.13 -13.87 -2.01
C LEU A 42 2.89 -15.33 -1.62
N ILE A 43 2.26 -15.58 -0.46
CA ILE A 43 1.92 -16.94 -0.02
C ILE A 43 1.01 -17.61 -1.05
N PHE A 44 -0.05 -16.92 -1.48
CA PHE A 44 -0.99 -17.51 -2.44
C PHE A 44 -0.39 -17.68 -3.83
N SER A 45 0.42 -16.72 -4.29
CA SER A 45 1.16 -16.84 -5.56
C SER A 45 2.02 -18.10 -5.55
N TYR A 46 2.75 -18.34 -4.46
CA TYR A 46 3.58 -19.55 -4.31
C TYR A 46 2.75 -20.84 -4.27
N LEU A 47 1.67 -20.87 -3.49
CA LEU A 47 0.81 -22.05 -3.38
C LEU A 47 0.13 -22.42 -4.71
N GLU A 48 -0.21 -21.41 -5.52
CA GLU A 48 -0.92 -21.58 -6.80
C GLU A 48 0.03 -21.97 -7.94
N HIS A 49 1.19 -21.32 -8.03
CA HIS A 49 2.12 -21.53 -9.15
C HIS A 49 3.26 -22.50 -8.84
N LYS A 50 3.50 -22.80 -7.54
CA LYS A 50 4.60 -23.66 -7.04
C LYS A 50 5.98 -23.33 -7.60
N ASN A 51 6.17 -22.10 -8.08
CA ASN A 51 7.39 -21.62 -8.70
C ASN A 51 8.03 -20.57 -7.79
N PRO A 52 9.21 -20.84 -7.21
CA PRO A 52 9.91 -19.86 -6.36
C PRO A 52 10.33 -18.59 -7.12
N GLU A 53 10.74 -18.70 -8.39
CA GLU A 53 11.24 -17.58 -9.18
C GLU A 53 10.16 -16.52 -9.45
N THR A 54 8.92 -16.93 -9.70
CA THR A 54 7.79 -16.00 -9.89
C THR A 54 7.49 -15.24 -8.59
N SER A 55 7.49 -15.93 -7.45
CA SER A 55 7.30 -15.31 -6.13
C SER A 55 8.45 -14.36 -5.77
N ILE A 56 9.70 -14.70 -6.10
CA ILE A 56 10.87 -13.81 -5.90
C ILE A 56 10.74 -12.55 -6.77
N THR A 57 10.38 -12.71 -8.04
CA THR A 57 10.19 -11.59 -8.97
C THR A 57 9.08 -10.67 -8.47
N PHE A 58 7.98 -11.26 -7.99
CA PHE A 58 6.87 -10.51 -7.42
C PHE A 58 7.29 -9.75 -6.15
N ALA A 59 8.02 -10.39 -5.23
CA ALA A 59 8.55 -9.73 -4.03
C ALA A 59 9.48 -8.55 -4.36
N LYS A 60 10.38 -8.71 -5.35
CA LYS A 60 11.24 -7.62 -5.84
C LYS A 60 10.42 -6.46 -6.40
N SER A 61 9.39 -6.77 -7.20
CA SER A 61 8.49 -5.75 -7.75
C SER A 61 7.76 -4.98 -6.64
N ILE A 62 7.30 -5.67 -5.59
CA ILE A 62 6.66 -5.03 -4.43
C ILE A 62 7.65 -4.11 -3.72
N LEU A 63 8.87 -4.58 -3.44
CA LEU A 63 9.91 -3.80 -2.76
C LEU A 63 10.19 -2.48 -3.48
N VAL A 64 10.27 -2.51 -4.81
CA VAL A 64 10.49 -1.31 -5.64
C VAL A 64 9.25 -0.40 -5.67
N GLY A 65 8.04 -0.98 -5.63
CA GLY A 65 6.78 -0.22 -5.61
C GLY A 65 6.50 0.50 -4.28
N VAL A 66 6.96 -0.05 -3.14
CA VAL A 66 6.71 0.52 -1.80
C VAL A 66 7.20 1.97 -1.67
N PRO A 67 8.43 2.34 -2.07
CA PRO A 67 8.86 3.74 -2.04
C PRO A 67 7.94 4.71 -2.78
N VAL A 68 7.38 4.30 -3.92
CA VAL A 68 6.42 5.12 -4.69
C VAL A 68 5.15 5.37 -3.88
N SER A 69 4.70 4.39 -3.09
CA SER A 69 3.52 4.53 -2.23
C SER A 69 3.67 5.60 -1.14
N TYR A 70 4.91 5.92 -0.73
CA TYR A 70 5.15 6.97 0.27
C TYR A 70 4.75 8.36 -0.22
N LEU A 71 4.70 8.57 -1.54
CA LEU A 71 4.25 9.84 -2.12
C LEU A 71 2.80 10.18 -1.76
N PHE A 72 1.95 9.18 -1.53
CA PHE A 72 0.58 9.40 -1.06
C PHE A 72 0.52 10.09 0.31
N PHE A 73 1.41 9.71 1.21
CA PHE A 73 1.41 10.19 2.59
C PHE A 73 2.10 11.55 2.74
N LEU A 74 2.92 11.95 1.76
CA LEU A 74 3.72 13.19 1.82
C LEU A 74 2.89 14.45 2.10
N PRO A 75 1.72 14.70 1.46
CA PRO A 75 0.92 15.89 1.71
C PRO A 75 0.36 15.98 3.14
N PHE A 76 0.17 14.83 3.82
CA PHE A 76 -0.39 14.79 5.17
C PHE A 76 0.54 15.41 6.21
N PHE A 77 1.86 15.44 5.96
CA PHE A 77 2.83 16.13 6.83
C PHE A 77 2.63 17.66 6.83
N PHE A 78 2.12 18.22 5.74
CA PHE A 78 1.93 19.66 5.54
C PHE A 78 0.46 20.10 5.65
N ALA A 79 -0.44 19.18 6.00
CA ALA A 79 -1.87 19.40 6.10
C ALA A 79 -2.21 20.64 6.94
N LYS A 80 -1.61 20.72 8.13
CA LYS A 80 -1.88 21.78 9.11
C LYS A 80 -1.21 23.11 8.74
N SER A 81 0.02 23.08 8.20
CA SER A 81 0.76 24.30 7.86
C SER A 81 0.16 25.05 6.67
N LEU A 82 -0.44 24.32 5.73
CA LEU A 82 -1.05 24.89 4.52
C LEU A 82 -2.57 25.13 4.65
N GLY A 83 -3.17 24.84 5.81
CA GLY A 83 -4.61 25.04 6.03
C GLY A 83 -5.51 24.21 5.09
N MET A 84 -5.00 23.09 4.59
CA MET A 84 -5.73 22.27 3.62
C MET A 84 -6.77 21.39 4.30
N ASN A 85 -7.95 21.26 3.69
CA ASN A 85 -8.95 20.29 4.14
C ASN A 85 -8.55 18.85 3.77
N PHE A 86 -9.17 17.87 4.44
CA PHE A 86 -8.86 16.44 4.25
C PHE A 86 -8.97 15.99 2.79
N TRP A 87 -10.06 16.35 2.11
CA TRP A 87 -10.32 15.91 0.73
C TRP A 87 -9.28 16.43 -0.25
N LEU A 88 -8.85 17.69 -0.09
CA LEU A 88 -7.78 18.27 -0.90
C LEU A 88 -6.46 17.52 -0.71
N ILE A 89 -6.05 17.29 0.54
CA ILE A 89 -4.81 16.55 0.87
C ILE A 89 -4.86 15.14 0.29
N TYR A 90 -5.99 14.45 0.46
CA TYR A 90 -6.21 13.09 -0.04
C TYR A 90 -6.12 13.04 -1.57
N SER A 91 -6.76 13.98 -2.28
CA SER A 91 -6.68 14.09 -3.74
C SER A 91 -5.27 14.41 -4.24
N ILE A 92 -4.53 15.29 -3.56
CA ILE A 92 -3.12 15.56 -3.87
C ILE A 92 -2.30 14.28 -3.69
N GLY A 93 -2.50 13.53 -2.61
CA GLY A 93 -1.83 12.25 -2.38
C GLY A 93 -2.07 11.25 -3.51
N ILE A 94 -3.32 11.12 -3.99
CA ILE A 94 -3.64 10.28 -5.16
C ILE A 94 -2.93 10.80 -6.41
N GLY A 95 -2.95 12.11 -6.66
CA GLY A 95 -2.24 12.72 -7.78
C GLY A 95 -0.75 12.41 -7.77
N LEU A 96 -0.11 12.51 -6.60
CA LEU A 96 1.30 12.17 -6.43
C LEU A 96 1.60 10.69 -6.65
N LEU A 97 0.69 9.77 -6.31
CA LEU A 97 0.86 8.35 -6.66
C LEU A 97 0.88 8.12 -8.17
N ILE A 98 -0.04 8.78 -8.89
CA ILE A 98 -0.12 8.66 -10.36
C ILE A 98 1.16 9.20 -10.98
N VAL A 99 1.59 10.41 -10.60
CA VAL A 99 2.84 11.02 -11.07
C VAL A 99 4.04 10.15 -10.71
N GLY A 100 4.09 9.67 -9.47
CA GLY A 100 5.14 8.79 -8.97
C GLY A 100 5.27 7.49 -9.75
N PHE A 101 4.15 6.87 -10.13
CA PHE A 101 4.13 5.68 -10.96
C PHE A 101 4.76 5.94 -12.34
N PHE A 102 4.37 7.03 -13.01
CA PHE A 102 4.94 7.37 -14.32
C PHE A 102 6.41 7.76 -14.23
N ALA A 103 6.80 8.52 -13.20
CA ALA A 103 8.19 8.87 -12.96
C ALA A 103 9.05 7.62 -12.73
N HIS A 104 8.59 6.72 -11.87
CA HIS A 104 9.25 5.44 -11.62
C HIS A 104 9.39 4.61 -12.90
N LYS A 105 8.31 4.45 -13.68
CA LYS A 105 8.32 3.72 -14.95
C LYS A 105 9.33 4.32 -15.94
N TYR A 106 9.37 5.65 -16.05
CA TYR A 106 10.32 6.34 -16.90
C TYR A 106 11.77 6.10 -16.46
N ILE A 107 12.06 6.25 -15.16
CA ILE A 107 13.41 6.03 -14.62
C ILE A 107 13.88 4.60 -14.87
N VAL A 108 13.04 3.60 -14.59
CA VAL A 108 13.39 2.18 -14.83
C VAL A 108 13.65 1.91 -16.31
N SER A 109 12.93 2.57 -17.23
CA SER A 109 13.16 2.40 -18.67
C SER A 109 14.49 2.99 -19.19
N LEU A 110 15.22 3.76 -18.38
CA LEU A 110 16.52 4.33 -18.74
C LEU A 110 17.69 3.36 -18.45
N PHE A 111 17.44 2.24 -17.77
CA PHE A 111 18.42 1.21 -17.42
C PHE A 111 18.08 -0.11 -18.10
#